data_AF-A0A1W0A2W8-F1
#
_entry.id   AF-A0A1W0A2W8-F1
#
_cell.length_a   1.000
_cell.length_b   1.000
_cell.length_c   1.000
_cell.angle_alpha   90.00
_cell.angle_beta   90.00
_cell.angle_gamma   90.00
#
_symmetry.space_group_name_H-M   'P 1'
#
loop_
_entity.id
_entity.type
_entity.pdbx_description
1 polymer ?
#
loop_
_entity_poly.entity_id
_entity_poly.type
_entity_poly.pdbx_seq_one_letter_code
_entity_poly.pdbx_strand_id
1 'polypeptide(L)'
;MARAVDCGQLVVIEYLHEQQNGDIGSFALSVACANGNLRVAEYIYHHTTSPQVQTSTVAKRGHLHIIKFLNDHNIPEFTTQTMDEAAIAGHLNIVKYLRAHRQEGCTTRAMTGAAENGHTEVVLYLRQYSYKYFFRSVFRSINSSNKICVVQ
;
A
#
# COMPACT_ATOMS: atom_id res chain seq x y z
N MET A 1 17.44 10.69 17.44
CA MET A 1 16.92 9.72 16.46
C MET A 1 15.74 10.28 15.67
N ALA A 2 14.58 10.54 16.27
CA ALA A 2 13.33 10.90 15.56
C ALA A 2 13.44 12.07 14.56
N ARG A 3 14.06 13.20 14.95
CA ARG A 3 14.27 14.35 14.03
C ARG A 3 15.19 14.03 12.85
N ALA A 4 16.20 13.19 13.05
CA ALA A 4 17.12 12.80 11.97
C ALA A 4 16.42 11.87 10.96
N VAL A 5 15.56 10.97 11.45
CA VAL A 5 14.69 10.13 10.62
C VAL A 5 13.71 10.97 9.81
N ASP A 6 13.10 11.96 10.46
CA ASP A 6 12.16 12.88 9.81
C ASP A 6 12.80 13.63 8.63
N CYS A 7 14.02 14.15 8.84
CA CYS A 7 14.81 14.84 7.82
C CYS A 7 15.56 13.91 6.84
N GLY A 8 15.48 12.58 6.99
CA GLY A 8 16.15 11.61 6.10
C GLY A 8 17.68 11.59 6.21
N GLN A 9 18.25 12.03 7.33
CA GLN A 9 19.69 12.16 7.52
C GLN A 9 20.34 10.83 7.96
N LEU A 10 20.61 9.95 6.99
CA LEU A 10 21.18 8.61 7.24
C LEU A 10 22.46 8.63 8.09
N VAL A 11 23.41 9.53 7.77
CA VAL A 11 24.70 9.62 8.49
C VAL A 11 24.52 9.92 9.98
N VAL A 12 23.55 10.79 10.32
CA VAL A 12 23.25 11.11 11.71
C VAL A 12 22.56 9.94 12.40
N ILE A 13 21.75 9.17 11.67
CA ILE A 13 21.07 7.97 12.18
C ILE A 13 22.08 6.87 12.47
N GLU A 14 23.03 6.63 11.58
CA GLU A 14 24.15 5.68 11.76
C GLU A 14 24.95 6.05 13.01
N TYR A 15 25.41 7.31 13.09
CA TYR A 15 26.14 7.80 14.24
C TYR A 15 25.36 7.66 15.56
N LEU A 16 24.08 8.01 15.57
CA LEU A 16 23.24 7.89 16.77
C LEU A 16 22.97 6.43 17.16
N HIS A 17 22.85 5.53 16.18
CA HIS A 17 22.66 4.11 16.43
C HIS A 17 23.91 3.48 17.07
N GLU A 18 25.10 3.82 16.58
CA GLU A 18 26.38 3.37 17.16
C GLU A 18 26.52 3.77 18.64
N GLN A 19 26.01 4.93 19.03
CA GLN A 19 26.07 5.40 20.42
C GLN A 19 25.04 4.76 21.34
N GLN A 20 23.89 4.32 20.81
CA GLN A 20 22.76 3.83 21.61
C GLN A 20 22.66 2.31 21.66
N ASN A 21 23.41 1.59 20.83
CA ASN A 21 23.58 0.13 20.79
C ASN A 21 22.32 -0.67 21.17
N GLY A 22 21.20 -0.29 20.56
CA GLY A 22 19.87 -0.81 20.87
C GLY A 22 18.95 -0.72 19.66
N ASP A 23 17.81 -1.42 19.74
CA ASP A 23 16.82 -1.49 18.67
C ASP A 23 16.32 -0.08 18.31
N ILE A 24 16.37 0.26 17.02
CA ILE A 24 15.94 1.56 16.49
C ILE A 24 14.41 1.72 16.64
N GLY A 25 13.70 0.59 16.75
CA GLY A 25 12.26 0.52 17.03
C GLY A 25 11.39 0.75 15.79
N SER A 26 10.24 0.08 15.78
CA SER A 26 9.26 0.15 14.68
C SER A 26 8.73 1.56 14.41
N PHE A 27 8.68 2.43 15.43
CA PHE A 27 8.24 3.82 15.27
C PHE A 27 9.13 4.61 14.31
N ALA A 28 10.45 4.43 14.39
CA ALA A 28 11.38 5.09 13.48
C ALA A 28 11.20 4.59 12.04
N LEU A 29 10.95 3.29 11.85
CA LEU A 29 10.65 2.72 10.54
C LEU A 29 9.37 3.33 9.95
N SER A 30 8.32 3.46 10.75
CA SER A 30 7.05 4.08 10.33
C SER A 30 7.23 5.53 9.87
N VAL A 31 8.01 6.33 10.61
CA VAL A 31 8.30 7.73 10.22
C VAL A 31 9.14 7.81 8.95
N ALA A 32 10.17 6.96 8.81
CA ALA A 32 10.98 6.90 7.59
C ALA A 32 10.13 6.56 6.36
N CYS A 33 9.26 5.56 6.50
CA CYS A 33 8.31 5.15 5.47
C CYS A 33 7.31 6.26 5.13
N ALA A 34 6.76 6.94 6.15
CA ALA A 34 5.82 8.04 5.97
C ALA A 34 6.46 9.26 5.29
N ASN A 35 7.76 9.47 5.39
CA ASN A 35 8.44 10.56 4.68
C ASN A 35 9.03 10.14 3.33
N GLY A 36 8.91 8.87 2.95
CA GLY A 36 9.39 8.37 1.67
C GLY A 36 10.91 8.16 1.62
N ASN A 37 11.58 8.16 2.77
CA ASN A 37 13.03 8.02 2.87
C ASN A 37 13.45 6.54 2.77
N LEU A 38 13.53 6.00 1.55
CA LEU A 38 13.84 4.57 1.32
C LEU A 38 15.15 4.12 1.96
N ARG A 39 16.23 4.89 1.79
CA ARG A 39 17.55 4.55 2.35
C ARG A 39 17.53 4.42 3.86
N VAL A 40 16.78 5.31 4.52
CA VAL A 40 16.62 5.29 5.98
C VAL A 40 15.72 4.12 6.37
N ALA A 41 14.65 3.85 5.63
CA ALA A 41 13.76 2.72 5.89
C ALA A 41 14.50 1.37 5.76
N GLU A 42 15.34 1.19 4.72
CA GLU A 42 16.19 0.01 4.52
C GLU A 42 17.16 -0.19 5.68
N TYR A 43 17.87 0.87 6.06
CA TYR A 43 18.81 0.82 7.19
C TYR A 43 18.10 0.44 8.50
N ILE A 44 16.98 1.09 8.80
CA ILE A 44 16.22 0.81 10.03
C ILE A 44 15.65 -0.62 10.01
N TYR A 45 15.16 -1.08 8.86
CA TYR A 45 14.62 -2.43 8.71
C TYR A 45 15.64 -3.52 9.07
N HIS A 46 16.89 -3.38 8.62
CA HIS A 46 17.95 -4.34 8.95
C HIS A 46 18.35 -4.35 10.43
N HIS A 47 18.04 -3.28 11.17
CA HIS A 47 18.42 -3.10 12.57
C HIS A 47 17.21 -3.12 13.53
N THR A 48 16.04 -3.56 13.05
CA THR A 48 14.81 -3.63 13.85
C THR A 48 14.41 -5.08 14.08
N THR A 49 14.07 -5.43 15.33
CA THR A 49 13.69 -6.81 15.69
C THR A 49 12.24 -7.14 15.25
N SER A 50 11.35 -6.15 15.24
CA SER A 50 9.94 -6.29 14.89
C SER A 50 9.45 -5.12 14.03
N PRO A 51 9.66 -5.15 12.71
CA PRO A 51 9.24 -4.08 11.82
C PRO A 51 7.71 -4.02 11.73
N GLN A 52 7.12 -2.98 12.30
CA GLN A 52 5.70 -2.64 12.16
C GLN A 52 5.59 -1.31 11.43
N VAL A 53 4.75 -1.26 10.40
CA VAL A 53 4.61 -0.09 9.53
C VAL A 53 3.18 0.09 9.10
N GLN A 54 2.61 1.24 9.48
CA GLN A 54 1.29 1.64 9.02
C GLN A 54 1.32 2.00 7.52
N THR A 55 1.04 1.02 6.67
CA THR A 55 1.06 1.19 5.21
C THR A 55 0.02 2.21 4.72
N SER A 56 -1.07 2.41 5.46
CA SER A 56 -2.11 3.41 5.16
C SER A 56 -1.54 4.84 5.07
N THR A 57 -0.65 5.22 5.99
CA THR A 57 0.02 6.54 5.97
C THR A 57 0.94 6.68 4.78
N VAL A 58 1.69 5.63 4.43
CA VAL A 58 2.57 5.59 3.27
C VAL A 58 1.77 5.74 1.98
N ALA A 59 0.65 5.02 1.88
CA ALA A 59 -0.27 5.04 0.76
C ALA A 59 -0.93 6.41 0.58
N LYS A 60 -1.40 7.02 1.67
CA LYS A 60 -1.96 8.38 1.67
C LYS A 60 -0.97 9.44 1.16
N ARG A 61 0.32 9.26 1.44
CA ARG A 61 1.38 10.19 1.05
C ARG A 61 1.96 9.97 -0.34
N GLY A 62 1.60 8.88 -1.02
CA GLY A 62 2.01 8.66 -2.41
C GLY A 62 3.37 7.99 -2.59
N HIS A 63 3.96 7.40 -1.54
CA HIS A 63 5.29 6.80 -1.60
C HIS A 63 5.27 5.37 -2.16
N LEU A 64 5.06 5.23 -3.48
CA LEU A 64 4.99 3.93 -4.17
C LEU A 64 6.27 3.08 -3.98
N HIS A 65 7.45 3.70 -3.96
CA HIS A 65 8.73 3.01 -3.78
C HIS A 65 8.83 2.33 -2.41
N ILE A 66 8.32 2.97 -1.34
CA ILE A 66 8.23 2.35 -0.02
C ILE A 66 7.23 1.19 -0.05
N ILE A 67 6.07 1.35 -0.69
CA ILE A 67 5.07 0.26 -0.80
C ILE A 67 5.67 -0.97 -1.49
N LYS A 68 6.45 -0.78 -2.54
CA LYS A 68 7.19 -1.88 -3.20
C LYS A 68 8.17 -2.53 -2.23
N PHE A 69 9.00 -1.74 -1.55
CA PHE A 69 9.94 -2.22 -0.55
C PHE A 69 9.24 -3.06 0.54
N LEU A 70 8.13 -2.57 1.10
CA LEU A 70 7.38 -3.28 2.14
C LEU A 70 6.76 -4.59 1.61
N ASN A 71 6.28 -4.58 0.36
CA ASN A 71 5.71 -5.76 -0.29
C ASN A 71 6.78 -6.81 -0.58
N ASP A 72 7.95 -6.40 -1.08
CA ASP A 72 9.06 -7.30 -1.42
C ASP A 72 9.65 -8.00 -0.18
N HIS A 73 9.58 -7.34 0.99
CA HIS A 73 9.99 -7.89 2.28
C HIS A 73 8.87 -8.63 3.03
N ASN A 74 7.72 -8.87 2.40
CA ASN A 74 6.55 -9.54 2.96
C ASN A 74 6.08 -8.94 4.31
N ILE A 75 6.21 -7.63 4.49
CA ILE A 75 5.77 -6.95 5.73
C ILE A 75 4.22 -6.92 5.71
N PRO A 76 3.54 -7.62 6.64
CA PRO A 76 2.15 -8.05 6.42
C PRO A 76 1.07 -6.99 6.66
N GLU A 77 1.39 -5.70 6.76
CA GLU A 77 0.43 -4.67 7.17
C GLU A 77 -0.32 -3.98 6.01
N PHE A 78 -0.59 -4.67 4.92
CA PHE A 78 -1.48 -4.14 3.88
C PHE A 78 -2.92 -4.56 4.20
N THR A 79 -3.78 -3.58 4.38
CA THR A 79 -5.21 -3.79 4.65
C THR A 79 -6.04 -3.11 3.57
N THR A 80 -7.35 -3.37 3.53
CA THR A 80 -8.28 -2.63 2.67
C THR A 80 -8.20 -1.12 2.89
N GLN A 81 -7.91 -0.68 4.12
CA GLN A 81 -7.70 0.72 4.47
C GLN A 81 -6.53 1.34 3.69
N THR A 82 -5.49 0.58 3.37
CA THR A 82 -4.35 1.08 2.59
C THR A 82 -4.76 1.45 1.17
N MET A 83 -5.61 0.62 0.53
CA MET A 83 -6.15 0.93 -0.80
C MET A 83 -7.15 2.09 -0.75
N ASP A 84 -7.95 2.16 0.31
CA ASP A 84 -8.90 3.24 0.51
C ASP A 84 -8.20 4.59 0.67
N GLU A 85 -7.19 4.69 1.55
CA GLU A 85 -6.44 5.94 1.75
C GLU A 85 -5.63 6.35 0.50
N ALA A 86 -5.09 5.38 -0.26
CA ALA A 86 -4.47 5.68 -1.56
C ALA A 86 -5.47 6.29 -2.55
N ALA A 87 -6.69 5.75 -2.58
CA ALA A 87 -7.74 6.21 -3.48
C ALA A 87 -8.27 7.59 -3.08
N ILE A 88 -8.52 7.80 -1.78
CA ILE A 88 -8.94 9.07 -1.21
C ILE A 88 -7.91 10.17 -1.48
N ALA A 89 -6.61 9.83 -1.45
CA ALA A 89 -5.52 10.77 -1.73
C ALA A 89 -5.19 10.92 -3.23
N GLY A 90 -5.88 10.20 -4.12
CA GLY A 90 -5.71 10.34 -5.57
C GLY A 90 -4.51 9.59 -6.17
N HIS A 91 -3.84 8.73 -5.41
CA HIS A 91 -2.62 8.03 -5.84
C HIS A 91 -2.93 6.81 -6.72
N LEU A 92 -3.36 7.04 -7.96
CA LEU A 92 -3.76 6.00 -8.91
C LEU A 92 -2.67 4.94 -9.14
N ASN A 93 -1.40 5.35 -9.15
CA ASN A 93 -0.25 4.47 -9.28
C ASN A 93 -0.16 3.43 -8.14
N ILE A 94 -0.44 3.84 -6.91
CA ILE A 94 -0.49 2.96 -5.73
C ILE A 94 -1.71 2.05 -5.81
N VAL A 95 -2.88 2.59 -6.15
CA VAL A 95 -4.11 1.79 -6.32
C VAL A 95 -3.92 0.69 -7.37
N LYS A 96 -3.29 1.01 -8.51
CA LYS A 96 -2.92 0.03 -9.55
C LYS A 96 -1.98 -1.04 -9.01
N TYR A 97 -0.93 -0.65 -8.31
CA TYR A 97 0.06 -1.57 -7.76
C TYR A 97 -0.55 -2.52 -6.72
N LEU A 98 -1.26 -1.97 -5.72
CA LEU A 98 -1.91 -2.75 -4.67
C LEU A 98 -2.94 -3.72 -5.26
N ARG A 99 -3.71 -3.31 -6.28
CA ARG A 99 -4.70 -4.19 -6.92
C ARG A 99 -4.05 -5.29 -7.75
N ALA A 100 -2.88 -5.06 -8.35
CA ALA A 100 -2.17 -6.07 -9.13
C ALA A 100 -1.52 -7.15 -8.26
N HIS A 101 -1.11 -6.79 -7.04
CA HIS A 101 -0.36 -7.69 -6.14
C HIS A 101 -1.21 -8.25 -4.99
N ARG A 102 -2.39 -7.68 -4.71
CA ARG A 102 -3.24 -8.08 -3.55
C ARG A 102 -4.71 -8.31 -3.93
N GLN A 103 -5.35 -9.23 -3.22
CA GLN A 103 -6.75 -9.62 -3.45
C GLN A 103 -7.76 -8.99 -2.48
N GLU A 104 -7.31 -8.31 -1.41
CA GLU A 104 -8.16 -7.70 -0.37
C GLU A 104 -9.19 -6.70 -0.94
N GLY A 105 -8.83 -6.04 -2.05
CA GLY A 105 -9.71 -5.11 -2.74
C GLY A 105 -9.81 -3.74 -2.06
N CYS A 106 -10.82 -2.98 -2.48
CA CYS A 106 -11.15 -1.65 -1.96
C CYS A 106 -12.56 -1.67 -1.39
N THR A 107 -12.84 -0.85 -0.39
CA THR A 107 -14.21 -0.68 0.12
C THR A 107 -14.95 0.41 -0.65
N THR A 108 -16.24 0.58 -0.38
CA THR A 108 -17.03 1.70 -0.91
C THR A 108 -16.45 3.07 -0.50
N ARG A 109 -15.74 3.15 0.64
CA ARG A 109 -15.07 4.36 1.13
C ARG A 109 -14.01 4.87 0.16
N ALA A 110 -13.28 3.98 -0.52
CA ALA A 110 -12.31 4.37 -1.55
C ALA A 110 -12.98 5.16 -2.67
N MET A 111 -14.14 4.70 -3.14
CA MET A 111 -14.86 5.30 -4.26
C MET A 111 -15.53 6.61 -3.87
N THR A 112 -16.21 6.64 -2.73
CA THR A 112 -16.87 7.86 -2.25
C THR A 112 -15.85 8.95 -1.93
N GLY A 113 -14.77 8.63 -1.20
CA GLY A 113 -13.77 9.63 -0.85
C GLY A 113 -12.91 10.08 -2.04
N ALA A 114 -12.62 9.20 -3.01
CA ALA A 114 -12.01 9.63 -4.27
C ALA A 114 -12.93 10.57 -5.07
N ALA A 115 -14.25 10.33 -5.07
CA ALA A 115 -15.22 11.21 -5.73
C ALA A 115 -15.37 12.56 -5.02
N GLU A 116 -15.44 12.56 -3.69
CA GLU A 116 -15.51 13.77 -2.86
C GLU A 116 -14.29 14.68 -3.05
N ASN A 117 -13.09 14.10 -3.19
CA ASN A 117 -11.85 14.84 -3.45
C ASN A 117 -11.61 15.15 -4.93
N GLY A 118 -12.54 14.80 -5.83
CA GLY A 118 -12.42 15.09 -7.26
C GLY A 118 -11.40 14.22 -8.01
N HIS A 119 -10.97 13.10 -7.46
CA HIS A 119 -10.02 12.17 -8.08
C HIS A 119 -10.72 11.24 -9.09
N THR A 120 -11.24 11.84 -10.17
CA THR A 120 -12.06 11.15 -11.18
C THR A 120 -11.33 9.96 -11.81
N GLU A 121 -10.02 10.05 -12.05
CA GLU A 121 -9.24 8.94 -12.63
C GLU A 121 -9.23 7.69 -11.73
N VAL A 122 -9.11 7.90 -10.42
CA VAL A 122 -9.17 6.81 -9.44
C VAL A 122 -10.57 6.20 -9.41
N VAL A 123 -11.62 7.03 -9.41
CA VAL A 123 -13.02 6.56 -9.44
C VAL A 123 -13.28 5.73 -10.70
N LEU A 124 -12.87 6.20 -11.87
CA LEU A 124 -13.02 5.48 -13.14
C LEU A 124 -12.27 4.14 -13.11
N TYR A 125 -11.05 4.12 -12.60
CA TYR A 125 -10.27 2.90 -12.44
C TYR A 125 -10.97 1.92 -11.49
N LEU A 126 -11.33 2.34 -10.27
CA LEU A 126 -12.02 1.46 -9.31
C LEU A 126 -13.35 0.94 -9.87
N ARG A 127 -14.11 1.81 -10.55
CA ARG A 127 -15.38 1.46 -11.21
C ARG A 127 -15.17 0.38 -12.27
N GLN A 128 -14.24 0.58 -13.20
CA GLN A 128 -13.94 -0.36 -14.27
C GLN A 128 -13.65 -1.77 -13.75
N TYR A 129 -12.95 -1.87 -12.62
CA TYR A 129 -12.62 -3.17 -12.03
C TYR A 129 -13.81 -3.77 -11.27
N SER A 130 -14.61 -3.00 -10.52
CA SER A 130 -15.81 -3.52 -9.86
C SER A 130 -16.82 -4.15 -10.83
N TYR A 131 -17.04 -3.56 -12.02
CA TYR A 131 -17.89 -4.15 -13.05
C TYR A 131 -17.28 -5.41 -13.71
N LYS A 132 -15.94 -5.49 -13.79
CA LYS A 132 -15.24 -6.67 -14.34
C LYS A 132 -15.30 -7.88 -13.41
N TYR A 133 -15.34 -7.69 -12.09
CA TYR A 133 -15.56 -8.79 -11.13
C TYR A 133 -17.02 -9.26 -11.10
N PHE A 134 -17.99 -8.36 -11.29
CA PHE A 134 -19.39 -8.74 -11.51
C PHE A 134 -19.51 -9.64 -12.75
N PHE A 135 -18.92 -9.25 -13.88
CA PHE A 135 -18.93 -10.08 -15.09
C PHE A 135 -18.09 -11.36 -14.97
N ARG A 136 -16.93 -11.36 -14.30
CA ARG A 136 -16.12 -12.58 -14.09
C ARG A 136 -16.78 -13.60 -13.18
N SER A 137 -17.48 -13.16 -12.13
CA SER A 137 -18.25 -14.06 -11.26
C SER A 137 -19.40 -14.70 -12.03
N VAL A 138 -20.14 -13.91 -12.81
CA VAL A 138 -21.20 -14.41 -13.69
C VAL A 138 -20.65 -15.38 -14.74
N PHE A 139 -19.54 -15.06 -15.42
CA PHE A 139 -18.94 -15.97 -16.41
C PHE A 139 -18.33 -17.24 -15.80
N ARG A 140 -17.78 -17.21 -14.56
CA ARG A 140 -17.34 -18.43 -13.87
C ARG A 140 -18.53 -19.33 -13.51
N SER A 141 -19.64 -18.74 -13.05
CA SER A 141 -20.87 -19.49 -12.76
C SER A 141 -21.55 -20.02 -14.02
N ILE A 142 -21.46 -19.32 -15.16
CA ILE A 142 -21.94 -19.80 -16.46
C ILE A 142 -21.08 -20.97 -16.97
N ASN A 143 -19.75 -20.89 -16.84
CA ASN A 143 -18.83 -21.97 -17.27
C ASN A 143 -18.81 -23.18 -16.33
N SER A 144 -19.09 -23.03 -15.01
CA SER A 144 -19.25 -24.18 -14.10
C SER A 144 -20.62 -24.86 -14.25
N SER A 145 -21.58 -24.19 -14.89
CA SER A 145 -22.94 -24.67 -15.11
C SER A 145 -23.16 -25.05 -16.58
N ASN A 146 -22.14 -25.62 -17.25
CA ASN A 146 -22.13 -25.95 -18.68
C ASN A 146 -23.19 -27.02 -19.08
N LYS A 147 -24.47 -26.65 -18.92
CA LYS A 147 -25.68 -27.15 -19.56
C LYS A 147 -26.11 -26.16 -20.65
N ILE A 148 -25.16 -25.55 -21.36
CA ILE A 148 -25.49 -24.91 -22.63
C ILE A 148 -25.21 -25.97 -23.69
N CYS A 149 -26.23 -26.80 -23.93
CA CYS A 149 -26.35 -27.54 -25.19
C CYS A 149 -26.17 -26.52 -26.32
N VAL A 150 -25.03 -26.62 -27.01
CA VAL A 150 -24.90 -26.09 -28.36
C VAL A 150 -25.83 -26.94 -29.22
N VAL A 151 -27.06 -26.48 -29.45
CA VAL A 151 -27.86 -26.96 -30.57
C VAL A 151 -27.32 -26.27 -31.82
N GLN A 152 -26.89 -27.11 -32.77
CA GLN A 152 -26.52 -26.76 -34.14
C GLN A 152 -27.68 -26.08 -34.88
#